data_AF-A0A2V2GRU6-F1
#
_entry.id   AF-A0A2V2GRU6-F1
#
_cell.length_a   1.000
_cell.length_b   1.000
_cell.length_c   1.000
_cell.angle_alpha   90.00
_cell.angle_beta   90.00
_cell.angle_gamma   90.00
#
_symmetry.space_group_name_H-M   'P 1'
#
loop_
_entity.id
_entity.type
_entity.pdbx_description
1 polymer ?
#
loop_
_entity_poly.entity_id
_entity_poly.type
_entity_poly.pdbx_seq_one_letter_code
_entity_poly.pdbx_strand_id
1 'polypeptide(L)'
;MKYKKIDPNAPPQDNGAAELKKVRIKRGLLTAGVFVVLMGLFEALVALEWKPVYPIYLGAMTVLLLLFLFFNKGFGNAIPPREALPEEWSAEETDRFYEKLLRDKKIARRILIFLIPLLLVFLIDSLVLFLPGLLCL
;
A
#
# COMPACT_ATOMS: atom_id res chain seq x y z
N MET A 1 37.57 -16.33 -6.31
CA MET A 1 36.47 -15.47 -6.83
C MET A 1 36.95 -14.76 -8.09
N LYS A 2 36.32 -14.98 -9.24
CA LYS A 2 36.62 -14.22 -10.48
C LYS A 2 35.77 -12.96 -10.48
N TYR A 3 36.37 -11.80 -10.27
CA TYR A 3 35.67 -10.53 -10.44
C TYR A 3 35.39 -10.30 -11.92
N LYS A 4 34.11 -10.11 -12.24
CA LYS A 4 33.63 -9.78 -13.59
C LYS A 4 34.17 -8.40 -13.95
N LYS A 5 34.99 -8.30 -15.00
CA LYS A 5 35.48 -7.01 -15.51
C LYS A 5 34.28 -6.17 -15.95
N ILE A 6 34.13 -5.00 -15.37
CA ILE A 6 33.10 -4.03 -15.74
C ILE A 6 33.63 -3.33 -17.01
N ASP A 7 32.90 -3.49 -18.12
CA ASP A 7 33.20 -2.80 -19.38
C ASP A 7 32.73 -1.34 -19.27
N PRO A 8 33.64 -0.35 -19.34
CA PRO A 8 33.29 1.07 -19.21
C PRO A 8 32.43 1.60 -20.37
N ASN A 9 32.29 0.86 -21.47
CA ASN A 9 31.44 1.22 -22.61
C ASN A 9 30.10 0.47 -22.65
N ALA A 10 29.79 -0.35 -21.65
CA ALA A 10 28.48 -0.99 -21.56
C ALA A 10 27.41 0.07 -21.25
N PRO A 11 26.30 0.13 -22.01
CA PRO A 11 25.19 1.03 -21.68
C PRO A 11 24.74 0.76 -20.24
N PRO A 12 24.39 1.80 -19.47
CA PRO A 12 23.97 1.63 -18.08
C PRO A 12 22.86 0.58 -18.03
N GLN A 13 23.02 -0.44 -17.17
CA GLN A 13 22.02 -1.50 -17.02
C GLN A 13 20.73 -0.91 -16.44
N ASP A 14 19.87 -0.39 -17.32
CA ASP A 14 18.53 0.17 -17.05
C ASP A 14 17.52 -0.90 -16.61
N ASN A 15 17.94 -2.17 -16.60
CA ASN A 15 17.14 -3.33 -16.23
C ASN A 15 16.54 -3.20 -14.81
N GLY A 16 17.23 -2.53 -13.89
CA GLY A 16 16.73 -2.33 -12.51
C GLY A 16 15.55 -1.34 -12.42
N ALA A 17 15.59 -0.24 -13.18
CA ALA A 17 14.55 0.79 -13.15
C ALA A 17 13.28 0.32 -13.89
N ALA A 18 13.45 -0.37 -15.02
CA ALA A 18 12.36 -0.94 -15.79
C ALA A 18 11.56 -1.98 -14.98
N GLU A 19 12.23 -2.88 -14.26
CA GLU A 19 11.59 -3.88 -13.39
C GLU A 19 10.84 -3.23 -12.22
N LEU A 20 11.42 -2.22 -11.57
CA LEU A 20 10.74 -1.46 -10.51
C LEU A 20 9.48 -0.75 -11.03
N LYS A 21 9.54 -0.16 -12.23
CA LYS A 21 8.39 0.49 -12.87
C LYS A 21 7.28 -0.53 -13.17
N LYS A 22 7.63 -1.71 -13.69
CA LYS A 22 6.68 -2.80 -13.97
C LYS A 22 5.97 -3.28 -12.69
N VAL A 23 6.72 -3.45 -11.60
CA VAL A 23 6.14 -3.83 -10.30
C VAL A 23 5.19 -2.74 -9.76
N ARG A 24 5.55 -1.46 -9.89
CA ARG A 24 4.68 -0.34 -9.48
C ARG A 24 3.39 -0.30 -10.28
N ILE A 25 3.48 -0.43 -11.62
CA ILE A 25 2.30 -0.46 -12.51
C ILE A 25 1.40 -1.66 -12.17
N LYS A 26 1.96 -2.86 -12.01
CA LYS A 26 1.19 -4.05 -11.64
C LYS A 26 0.42 -3.86 -10.34
N ARG A 27 1.03 -3.23 -9.33
CA ARG A 27 0.36 -2.91 -8.06
C ARG A 27 -0.73 -1.85 -8.22
N GLY A 28 -0.47 -0.83 -9.04
CA GLY A 28 -1.48 0.18 -9.39
C GLY A 28 -2.70 -0.44 -10.04
N LEU A 29 -2.50 -1.29 -11.05
CA LEU A 29 -3.59 -2.02 -11.73
C LEU A 29 -4.36 -2.94 -10.78
N LEU A 30 -3.66 -3.65 -9.89
CA LEU A 30 -4.31 -4.47 -8.87
C LEU A 30 -5.19 -3.62 -7.94
N THR A 31 -4.67 -2.48 -7.49
CA THR A 31 -5.40 -1.55 -6.60
C THR A 31 -6.62 -0.97 -7.32
N ALA A 32 -6.49 -0.59 -8.59
CA ALA A 32 -7.59 -0.12 -9.42
C ALA A 32 -8.66 -1.21 -9.63
N GLY A 33 -8.25 -2.46 -9.88
CA GLY A 33 -9.18 -3.59 -9.99
C GLY A 33 -9.94 -3.84 -8.70
N VAL A 34 -9.27 -3.80 -7.54
CA VAL A 34 -9.92 -3.89 -6.23
C VAL A 34 -10.90 -2.73 -6.01
N PHE A 35 -10.54 -1.52 -6.43
CA PHE A 35 -11.45 -0.37 -6.38
C PHE A 35 -12.73 -0.58 -7.19
N VAL A 36 -12.62 -1.00 -8.46
CA VAL A 36 -13.80 -1.25 -9.30
C VAL A 36 -14.73 -2.29 -8.66
N VAL A 37 -14.16 -3.37 -8.10
CA VAL A 37 -14.94 -4.41 -7.41
C VAL A 37 -15.62 -3.88 -6.15
N LEU A 38 -14.90 -3.14 -5.30
CA LEU A 38 -15.46 -2.61 -4.06
C LEU A 38 -16.51 -1.53 -4.31
N MET A 39 -16.29 -0.65 -5.29
CA MET A 39 -17.27 0.37 -5.67
C MET A 39 -18.56 -0.27 -6.18
N GLY A 40 -18.46 -1.22 -7.13
CA GLY A 40 -19.64 -1.90 -7.65
C GLY A 40 -20.40 -2.69 -6.58
N LEU A 41 -19.67 -3.35 -5.66
CA LEU A 41 -20.30 -4.02 -4.52
C LEU A 41 -20.99 -3.02 -3.58
N PHE A 42 -20.36 -1.88 -3.28
CA PHE A 42 -20.93 -0.86 -2.42
C PHE A 42 -22.21 -0.27 -3.03
N GLU A 43 -22.16 0.16 -4.30
CA GLU A 43 -23.33 0.68 -5.02
C GLU A 43 -24.47 -0.33 -5.06
N ALA A 44 -24.18 -1.61 -5.33
CA ALA A 44 -25.19 -2.65 -5.34
C ALA A 44 -25.85 -2.83 -3.96
N LEU A 45 -25.06 -2.83 -2.87
CA LEU A 45 -25.60 -2.96 -1.51
C LEU A 45 -26.41 -1.74 -1.08
N VAL A 46 -26.00 -0.55 -1.51
CA VAL A 46 -26.75 0.70 -1.28
C VAL A 46 -28.06 0.70 -2.08
N ALA A 47 -28.04 0.29 -3.34
CA ALA A 47 -29.24 0.18 -4.18
C ALA A 47 -30.25 -0.85 -3.65
N LEU A 48 -29.76 -1.88 -2.93
CA LEU A 48 -30.59 -2.86 -2.23
C LEU A 48 -31.07 -2.36 -0.84
N GLU A 49 -30.73 -1.12 -0.47
CA GLU A 49 -31.04 -0.53 0.84
C GLU A 49 -30.60 -1.39 2.03
N TRP A 50 -29.49 -2.14 1.86
CA TRP A 50 -29.02 -3.02 2.91
C TRP A 50 -28.40 -2.22 4.05
N LYS A 51 -29.22 -1.90 5.06
CA LYS A 51 -28.89 -1.04 6.21
C LYS A 51 -27.51 -1.32 6.85
N PRO A 52 -27.04 -2.57 6.99
CA PRO A 52 -25.72 -2.86 7.56
C PRO A 52 -24.52 -2.44 6.70
N VAL A 53 -24.72 -2.01 5.45
CA VAL A 53 -23.64 -1.67 4.51
C VAL A 53 -22.66 -0.66 5.12
N TYR A 54 -23.17 0.45 5.66
CA TYR A 54 -22.35 1.53 6.23
C TYR A 54 -21.55 1.11 7.47
N PRO A 55 -22.14 0.48 8.52
CA PRO A 55 -21.36 0.07 9.68
C PRO A 55 -20.31 -1.00 9.35
N ILE A 56 -20.61 -1.94 8.43
CA ILE A 56 -19.63 -2.95 7.98
C ILE A 56 -18.48 -2.26 7.23
N TYR A 57 -18.83 -1.38 6.31
CA TYR A 57 -17.89 -0.63 5.50
C TYR A 57 -16.96 0.26 6.35
N LEU A 58 -17.52 1.08 7.24
CA LEU A 58 -16.77 1.93 8.16
C LEU A 58 -15.94 1.10 9.14
N GLY A 59 -16.47 -0.02 9.62
CA GLY A 59 -15.74 -0.97 10.47
C GLY A 59 -14.52 -1.55 9.76
N ALA A 60 -14.70 -2.06 8.53
CA ALA A 60 -13.60 -2.61 7.73
C ALA A 60 -12.52 -1.55 7.44
N MET A 61 -12.93 -0.34 7.06
CA MET A 61 -12.02 0.78 6.83
C MET A 61 -11.23 1.13 8.09
N THR A 62 -11.90 1.22 9.25
CA THR A 62 -11.25 1.53 10.53
C THR A 62 -10.25 0.45 10.92
N VAL A 63 -10.61 -0.83 10.81
CA VAL A 63 -9.72 -1.95 11.11
C VAL A 63 -8.48 -1.92 10.19
N LEU A 64 -8.68 -1.73 8.88
CA LEU A 64 -7.56 -1.66 7.94
C LEU A 64 -6.65 -0.45 8.20
N LEU A 65 -7.22 0.70 8.58
CA LEU A 65 -6.45 1.88 8.96
C LEU A 65 -5.59 1.61 10.20
N LEU A 66 -6.18 1.00 11.25
CA LEU A 66 -5.44 0.66 12.47
C LEU A 66 -4.33 -0.36 12.20
N LEU A 67 -4.61 -1.40 11.41
CA LEU A 67 -3.59 -2.37 11.01
C LEU A 67 -2.48 -1.69 10.19
N PHE A 68 -2.85 -0.80 9.26
CA PHE A 68 -1.87 -0.05 8.50
C PHE A 68 -0.96 0.77 9.40
N LEU A 69 -1.51 1.54 10.34
CA LEU A 69 -0.73 2.33 11.29
C LEU A 69 0.16 1.45 12.18
N PHE A 70 -0.34 0.31 12.61
CA PHE A 70 0.42 -0.63 13.45
C PHE A 70 1.63 -1.23 12.72
N PHE A 71 1.47 -1.62 11.45
CA PHE A 71 2.56 -2.22 10.65
C PHE A 71 3.44 -1.18 9.93
N ASN A 72 2.95 0.04 9.71
CA ASN A 72 3.69 1.12 9.04
C ASN A 72 4.36 2.07 10.05
N LYS A 73 5.05 1.51 11.06
CA LYS A 73 5.76 2.32 12.05
C LYS A 73 6.86 3.15 11.39
N GLY A 74 6.77 4.47 11.52
CA GLY A 74 7.76 5.44 11.08
C GLY A 74 7.49 6.13 9.75
N PHE A 75 6.41 5.79 9.01
CA PHE A 75 6.00 6.37 7.70
C PHE A 75 7.08 6.45 6.59
N GLY A 76 8.33 6.12 6.89
CA GLY A 76 9.48 6.22 6.01
C GLY A 76 9.67 4.96 5.18
N ASN A 77 9.82 5.14 3.88
CA ASN A 77 10.21 4.05 2.99
C ASN A 77 11.67 3.60 3.22
N ALA A 78 12.52 4.48 3.75
CA ALA A 78 13.92 4.18 4.02
C ALA A 78 14.07 3.10 5.09
N ILE A 79 14.94 2.15 4.84
CA ILE A 79 15.44 1.22 5.86
C ILE A 79 16.56 2.00 6.58
N PRO A 80 16.52 2.14 7.92
CA PRO A 80 17.56 2.87 8.62
C PRO A 80 18.92 2.20 8.37
N PRO A 81 20.00 2.97 8.11
CA PRO A 81 21.34 2.42 7.99
C PRO A 81 21.75 1.74 9.30
N ARG A 82 22.65 0.75 9.24
CA ARG A 82 23.09 0.01 10.44
C ARG A 82 23.67 0.94 11.51
N GLU A 83 24.31 2.03 11.08
CA GLU A 83 24.86 3.08 11.94
C GLU A 83 23.79 3.87 12.72
N ALA A 84 22.53 3.85 12.29
CA ALA A 84 21.43 4.50 12.99
C ALA A 84 20.76 3.57 14.03
N LEU A 85 21.26 2.34 14.19
CA LEU A 85 20.81 1.40 15.20
C LEU A 85 21.70 1.50 16.45
N PRO A 86 21.20 1.11 17.64
CA PRO A 86 22.00 1.14 18.86
C PRO A 86 23.27 0.29 18.72
N GLU A 87 24.43 0.85 19.06
CA GLU A 87 25.72 0.14 18.98
C GLU A 87 25.80 -1.07 19.93
N GLU A 88 24.94 -1.08 20.96
CA GLU A 88 24.79 -2.15 21.95
C GLU A 88 24.15 -3.42 21.37
N TRP A 89 23.51 -3.34 20.21
CA TRP A 89 22.84 -4.48 19.60
C TRP A 89 23.84 -5.47 19.01
N SER A 90 23.66 -6.73 19.36
CA SER A 90 24.35 -7.83 18.69
C SER A 90 23.95 -7.90 17.20
N ALA A 91 24.79 -8.55 16.39
CA ALA A 91 24.48 -8.81 14.98
C ALA A 91 23.13 -9.55 14.82
N GLU A 92 22.81 -10.45 15.75
CA GLU A 92 21.58 -11.24 15.75
C GLU A 92 20.33 -10.40 16.09
N GLU A 93 20.45 -9.39 16.95
CA GLU A 93 19.36 -8.46 17.25
C GLU A 93 19.10 -7.50 16.09
N THR A 94 20.17 -7.03 15.47
CA THR A 94 20.12 -6.19 14.26
C THR A 94 19.41 -6.90 13.12
N ASP A 95 19.76 -8.16 12.85
CA ASP A 95 19.15 -8.93 11.77
C ASP A 95 17.67 -9.24 12.06
N ARG A 96 17.32 -9.58 13.32
CA ARG A 96 15.93 -9.75 13.76
C ARG A 96 15.10 -8.47 13.59
N PHE A 97 15.67 -7.31 13.87
CA PHE A 97 15.01 -6.03 13.65
C PHE A 97 14.71 -5.80 12.17
N TYR A 98 15.69 -5.99 11.28
CA TYR A 98 15.50 -5.80 9.84
C TYR A 98 14.49 -6.79 9.26
N GLU A 99 14.52 -8.06 9.70
CA GLU A 99 13.54 -9.05 9.26
C GLU A 99 12.12 -8.63 9.64
N LYS A 100 11.90 -8.21 10.90
CA LYS A 100 10.63 -7.68 11.37
C LYS A 100 10.19 -6.46 10.57
N LEU A 101 11.09 -5.50 10.37
CA LEU A 101 10.80 -4.26 9.64
C LEU A 101 10.39 -4.54 8.18
N LEU A 102 11.12 -5.42 7.50
CA LEU A 102 10.81 -5.80 6.11
C LEU A 102 9.46 -6.53 6.01
N ARG A 103 9.18 -7.42 6.96
CA ARG A 103 7.90 -8.13 7.03
C ARG A 103 6.75 -7.15 7.25
N ASP A 104 6.88 -6.26 8.22
CA ASP A 104 5.83 -5.30 8.58
C ASP A 104 5.58 -4.32 7.43
N LYS A 105 6.63 -3.83 6.75
CA LYS A 105 6.50 -3.02 5.50
C LYS A 105 5.80 -3.77 4.38
N LYS A 106 6.05 -5.08 4.23
CA LYS A 106 5.37 -5.91 3.22
C LYS A 106 3.88 -6.08 3.54
N ILE A 107 3.53 -6.22 4.82
CA ILE A 107 2.14 -6.30 5.29
C ILE A 107 1.43 -4.97 5.08
N ALA A 108 2.00 -3.84 5.52
CA ALA A 108 1.45 -2.50 5.34
C ALA A 108 1.15 -2.21 3.86
N ARG A 109 2.05 -2.60 2.95
CA ARG A 109 1.84 -2.44 1.51
C ARG A 109 0.69 -3.29 0.96
N ARG A 110 0.45 -4.47 1.52
CA ARG A 110 -0.72 -5.29 1.16
C ARG A 110 -2.01 -4.67 1.66
N ILE A 111 -2.01 -4.11 2.86
CA ILE A 111 -3.17 -3.40 3.43
C ILE A 111 -3.55 -2.21 2.54
N LEU A 112 -2.58 -1.44 2.04
CA LEU A 112 -2.82 -0.30 1.14
C LEU A 112 -3.60 -0.67 -0.13
N ILE A 113 -3.43 -1.89 -0.66
CA ILE A 113 -4.17 -2.35 -1.85
C ILE A 113 -5.68 -2.38 -1.59
N PHE A 114 -6.13 -2.54 -0.35
CA PHE A 114 -7.54 -2.52 0.03
C PHE A 114 -7.95 -1.19 0.68
N LEU A 115 -7.09 -0.62 1.51
CA LEU A 115 -7.37 0.62 2.23
C LEU A 115 -7.55 1.81 1.28
N ILE A 116 -6.69 1.95 0.26
CA ILE A 116 -6.81 3.05 -0.71
C ILE A 116 -8.14 2.97 -1.46
N PRO A 117 -8.51 1.83 -2.08
CA PRO A 117 -9.83 1.67 -2.66
C PRO A 117 -11.00 2.00 -1.74
N LEU A 118 -10.98 1.50 -0.49
CA LEU A 118 -12.04 1.82 0.46
C LEU A 118 -12.14 3.33 0.70
N LEU A 119 -11.01 4.01 0.94
CA LEU A 119 -10.99 5.46 1.12
C LEU A 119 -11.51 6.21 -0.11
N LEU A 120 -11.25 5.72 -1.33
CA LEU A 120 -11.77 6.32 -2.56
C LEU A 120 -13.28 6.13 -2.69
N VAL A 121 -13.81 4.95 -2.35
CA VAL A 121 -15.26 4.71 -2.29
C VAL A 121 -15.90 5.70 -1.31
N PHE A 122 -15.31 5.87 -0.11
CA PHE A 122 -15.81 6.79 0.91
C PHE A 122 -15.87 8.22 0.37
N LEU A 123 -14.77 8.63 -0.27
CA LEU A 123 -14.62 9.97 -0.81
C LEU A 123 -15.65 10.23 -1.89
N ILE A 124 -15.84 9.31 -2.84
CA ILE A 124 -16.81 9.46 -3.92
C ILE A 124 -18.23 9.52 -3.35
N ASP A 125 -18.59 8.58 -2.48
CA ASP A 125 -19.91 8.56 -1.82
C ASP A 125 -20.19 9.86 -1.06
N SER A 126 -19.20 10.35 -0.30
CA SER A 126 -19.29 11.63 0.40
C SER A 126 -19.45 12.80 -0.58
N LEU A 127 -18.71 12.83 -1.68
CA LEU A 127 -18.85 13.87 -2.71
C LEU A 127 -20.25 13.84 -3.33
N VAL A 128 -20.80 12.67 -3.64
CA VAL A 128 -22.18 12.54 -4.17
C VAL A 128 -23.21 13.06 -3.16
N LEU A 129 -23.05 12.68 -1.89
CA LEU A 129 -23.98 13.05 -0.83
C LEU A 129 -23.96 14.55 -0.51
N PHE A 130 -22.78 15.17 -0.45
CA PHE A 130 -22.63 16.57 -0.04
C PHE A 130 -22.58 17.57 -1.20
N LEU A 131 -22.27 17.12 -2.43
CA LEU A 131 -22.23 17.95 -3.65
C LEU A 131 -23.09 17.30 -4.75
N PRO A 132 -24.42 17.24 -4.58
CA PRO A 132 -25.31 16.60 -5.56
C PRO A 132 -25.23 17.26 -6.96
N GLY A 133 -24.78 18.51 -7.06
CA GLY A 133 -24.56 19.21 -8.34
C GLY A 133 -23.28 18.84 -9.09
N LEU A 134 -22.40 17.99 -8.54
CA LEU A 134 -21.11 17.63 -9.18
C LEU A 134 -21.24 16.54 -10.26
N LEU A 135 -22.27 15.70 -10.17
CA LEU A 135 -22.52 14.57 -11.08
C LEU A 135 -23.77 14.77 -11.96
N CYS A 136 -24.51 15.88 -11.78
CA CYS A 136 -25.60 16.31 -12.66
C CYS A 136 -25.08 17.21 -13.80
N LEU A 137 -24.20 16.66 -14.64
CA LEU A 137 -23.80 17.22 -15.94
C LEU A 137 -24.14 16.22 -17.05
#